data_AF-A0A6A4YJE9-F1
#
_entry.id   AF-A0A6A4YJE9-F1
#
_cell.length_a   1.000
_cell.length_b   1.000
_cell.length_c   1.000
_cell.angle_alpha   90.00
_cell.angle_beta   90.00
_cell.angle_gamma   90.00
#
_symmetry.space_group_name_H-M   'P 1'
#
loop_
_entity.id
_entity.type
_entity.pdbx_description
1 polymer ?
#
loop_
_entity_poly.entity_id
_entity_poly.type
_entity_poly.pdbx_seq_one_letter_code
_entity_poly.pdbx_strand_id
1 'polypeptide(L)'
;MVRLAVITAALAASAMAGFNNHKTITDLINQVSKTEDAVTAPVDMWVDQPLDHTDAANKKTWKQRYHFNNAWFKGAGSPVFVYINGENVADPASTTSPSYFMNELAQ
;
A
#
# COMPACT_ATOMS: atom_id res chain seq x y z
N MET A 1 7.60 -13.37 -76.82
CA MET A 1 6.15 -13.16 -76.65
C MET A 1 5.93 -12.51 -75.28
N VAL A 2 5.20 -11.40 -75.30
CA VAL A 2 4.96 -10.45 -74.20
C VAL A 2 3.89 -10.96 -73.24
N ARG A 3 4.13 -10.88 -71.92
CA ARG A 3 3.13 -10.68 -70.85
C ARG A 3 3.85 -9.96 -69.69
N LEU A 4 4.00 -8.64 -69.77
CA LEU A 4 3.11 -7.59 -69.24
C LEU A 4 2.87 -7.74 -67.72
N ALA A 5 3.41 -6.77 -66.98
CA ALA A 5 3.36 -6.63 -65.54
C ALA A 5 1.97 -6.24 -65.03
N VAL A 6 1.63 -6.69 -63.81
CA VAL A 6 0.69 -5.99 -62.93
C VAL A 6 1.39 -5.80 -61.58
N ILE A 7 1.73 -4.54 -61.31
CA ILE A 7 2.12 -4.00 -59.99
C ILE A 7 0.83 -3.51 -59.33
N THR A 8 0.82 -3.49 -57.98
CA THR A 8 -0.19 -2.96 -57.01
C THR A 8 -1.02 -4.06 -56.32
N ALA A 9 -1.14 -4.15 -54.99
CA ALA A 9 -0.88 -3.18 -53.93
C ALA A 9 -0.26 -3.85 -52.69
N ALA A 10 0.98 -3.49 -52.36
CA ALA A 10 1.49 -3.57 -51.00
C ALA A 10 1.66 -2.12 -50.52
N LEU A 11 0.64 -1.57 -49.86
CA LEU A 11 0.74 -0.44 -48.91
C LEU A 11 -0.68 -0.06 -48.43
N ALA A 12 -1.10 -0.58 -47.27
CA ALA A 12 -2.02 0.08 -46.32
C ALA A 12 -2.32 -0.82 -45.10
N ALA A 13 -1.32 -1.55 -44.57
CA ALA A 13 -1.46 -2.26 -43.30
C ALA A 13 -0.47 -1.76 -42.23
N SER A 14 0.01 -0.52 -42.39
CA SER A 14 0.97 0.09 -41.47
C SER A 14 0.70 1.58 -41.26
N ALA A 15 -0.54 1.90 -40.94
CA ALA A 15 -0.91 3.13 -40.25
C ALA A 15 -2.20 2.82 -39.50
N MET A 16 -2.39 3.36 -38.30
CA MET A 16 -3.51 3.11 -37.36
C MET A 16 -3.28 2.05 -36.27
N ALA A 17 -2.03 1.75 -35.94
CA ALA A 17 -1.67 1.36 -34.57
C ALA A 17 -0.53 2.24 -34.08
N GLY A 18 -0.70 3.56 -34.26
CA GLY A 18 0.09 4.54 -33.54
C GLY A 18 -0.26 4.41 -32.07
N PHE A 19 0.70 3.90 -31.30
CA PHE A 19 0.64 3.80 -29.85
C PHE A 19 0.36 5.17 -29.25
N ASN A 20 -0.90 5.43 -28.89
CA ASN A 20 -1.26 6.52 -28.01
C ASN A 20 -0.88 6.12 -26.58
N ASN A 21 0.42 6.13 -26.27
CA ASN A 21 0.95 5.91 -24.92
C ASN A 21 0.82 7.18 -24.05
N HIS A 22 -0.26 7.94 -24.20
CA HIS A 22 -0.50 9.11 -23.36
C HIS A 22 -1.05 8.64 -22.02
N LYS A 23 -0.17 8.38 -21.06
CA LYS A 23 -0.58 8.17 -19.67
C LYS A 23 -1.00 9.51 -19.09
N THR A 24 -2.28 9.65 -18.75
CA THR A 24 -2.78 10.84 -18.04
C THR A 24 -2.35 10.80 -16.57
N ILE A 25 -2.37 11.95 -15.88
CA ILE A 25 -2.16 11.98 -14.42
C ILE A 25 -3.16 11.04 -13.72
N THR A 26 -4.38 10.94 -14.22
CA THR A 26 -5.40 9.99 -13.73
C THR A 26 -4.95 8.54 -13.89
N ASP A 27 -4.33 8.18 -15.02
CA ASP A 27 -3.79 6.83 -15.23
C ASP A 27 -2.62 6.53 -14.31
N LEU A 28 -1.77 7.54 -14.03
CA LEU A 28 -0.66 7.41 -13.07
C LEU A 28 -1.20 7.23 -11.65
N ILE A 29 -2.18 8.03 -11.22
CA ILE A 29 -2.80 7.92 -9.90
C ILE A 29 -3.46 6.55 -9.74
N ASN A 30 -4.23 6.11 -10.74
CA ASN A 30 -4.85 4.79 -10.72
C ASN A 30 -3.83 3.64 -10.73
N GLN A 31 -2.68 3.83 -11.37
CA GLN A 31 -1.58 2.87 -11.36
C GLN A 31 -0.88 2.84 -9.99
N VAL A 32 -0.59 3.98 -9.38
CA VAL A 32 0.00 4.08 -8.03
C VAL A 32 -0.94 3.47 -7.00
N SER A 33 -2.24 3.79 -7.03
CA SER A 33 -3.23 3.18 -6.13
C SER A 33 -3.37 1.66 -6.30
N LYS A 34 -3.01 1.11 -7.47
CA LYS A 34 -2.97 -0.34 -7.74
C LYS A 34 -1.65 -1.01 -7.36
N THR A 35 -0.59 -0.24 -7.10
CA THR A 35 0.75 -0.74 -6.75
C THR A 35 1.04 -0.54 -5.25
N GLU A 36 0.02 -0.28 -4.45
CA GLU A 36 0.05 -0.72 -3.05
C GLU A 36 0.00 -2.26 -3.14
N ASP A 37 1.17 -2.90 -3.21
CA ASP A 37 1.28 -4.35 -3.12
C ASP A 37 0.34 -4.82 -2.01
N ALA A 38 -0.44 -5.87 -2.28
CA ALA A 38 -1.38 -6.42 -1.32
C ALA A 38 -0.60 -7.03 -0.13
N VAL A 39 -0.04 -6.17 0.72
CA VAL A 39 0.49 -6.51 2.02
C VAL A 39 -0.70 -7.09 2.76
N THR A 40 -0.60 -8.38 3.10
CA THR A 40 -1.62 -9.01 3.93
C THR A 40 -1.79 -8.14 5.16
N ALA A 41 -3.01 -7.61 5.36
CA ALA A 41 -3.27 -6.68 6.44
C ALA A 41 -2.81 -7.30 7.76
N PRO A 42 -2.06 -6.56 8.60
CA PRO A 42 -1.66 -7.02 9.92
C PRO A 42 -2.84 -7.59 10.71
N VAL A 43 -2.61 -8.71 11.38
CA VAL A 43 -3.63 -9.36 12.21
C VAL A 43 -3.89 -8.54 13.47
N ASP A 44 -5.15 -8.49 13.89
CA ASP A 44 -5.55 -7.87 15.15
C ASP A 44 -4.86 -8.55 16.35
N MET A 45 -4.03 -7.79 17.06
CA MET A 45 -3.42 -8.19 18.31
C MET A 45 -4.05 -7.43 19.48
N TRP A 46 -3.92 -7.98 20.68
CA TRP A 46 -4.59 -7.45 21.87
C TRP A 46 -3.65 -7.37 23.07
N VAL A 47 -3.69 -6.25 23.78
CA VAL A 47 -3.03 -6.07 25.07
C VAL A 47 -4.08 -5.84 26.16
N ASP A 48 -3.92 -6.48 27.31
CA ASP A 48 -4.77 -6.23 28.47
C ASP A 48 -4.39 -4.89 29.11
N GLN A 49 -5.31 -3.93 29.09
CA GLN A 49 -5.15 -2.62 29.72
C GLN A 49 -6.06 -2.48 30.93
N PRO A 50 -5.62 -1.79 32.00
CA PRO A 50 -6.50 -1.37 33.08
C PRO A 50 -7.68 -0.57 32.52
N LEU A 51 -8.88 -0.85 33.04
CA LEU A 51 -10.06 -0.05 32.70
C LEU A 51 -9.98 1.36 33.29
N ASP A 52 -9.40 1.50 34.48
CA ASP A 52 -9.21 2.77 35.18
C ASP A 52 -7.77 2.82 35.73
N HIS A 53 -7.01 3.81 35.30
CA HIS A 53 -5.61 3.99 35.70
C HIS A 53 -5.46 4.81 36.98
N THR A 54 -6.55 5.41 37.48
CA THR A 54 -6.56 6.29 38.65
C THR A 54 -7.10 5.61 39.90
N ASP A 55 -7.85 4.51 39.76
CA ASP A 55 -8.31 3.66 40.86
C ASP A 55 -7.51 2.35 40.93
N ALA A 56 -6.54 2.28 41.86
CA ALA A 56 -5.74 1.09 42.09
C ALA A 56 -6.52 -0.10 42.67
N ALA A 57 -7.71 0.12 43.25
CA ALA A 57 -8.57 -0.97 43.75
C ALA A 57 -9.33 -1.65 42.61
N ASN A 58 -9.59 -0.93 41.51
CA ASN A 58 -10.22 -1.49 40.32
C ASN A 58 -9.26 -2.45 39.59
N LYS A 59 -9.64 -3.72 39.50
CA LYS A 59 -8.85 -4.78 38.81
C LYS A 59 -9.39 -5.14 37.43
N LYS A 60 -10.42 -4.42 36.94
CA LYS A 60 -11.00 -4.69 35.63
C LYS A 60 -10.02 -4.30 34.53
N THR A 61 -10.00 -5.11 33.48
CA THR A 61 -9.19 -4.86 32.28
C THR A 61 -10.07 -4.89 31.03
N TRP A 62 -9.53 -4.38 29.93
CA TRP A 62 -10.10 -4.51 28.60
C TRP A 62 -9.02 -4.83 27.58
N LYS A 63 -9.42 -5.40 26.43
CA LYS A 63 -8.52 -5.75 25.34
C LYS A 63 -8.32 -4.54 24.43
N GLN A 64 -7.19 -3.85 24.55
CA GLN A 64 -6.80 -2.81 23.62
C GLN A 64 -6.21 -3.43 22.36
N ARG A 65 -6.82 -3.12 21.21
CA ARG A 65 -6.34 -3.59 19.90
C ARG A 65 -5.07 -2.85 19.48
N TYR A 66 -4.13 -3.58 18.91
CA TYR A 66 -2.98 -3.01 18.22
C TYR A 66 -2.58 -3.87 17.01
N HIS A 67 -1.73 -3.29 16.17
CA HIS A 67 -1.10 -3.94 15.03
C HIS A 67 0.40 -3.66 15.09
N PHE A 68 1.21 -4.51 14.46
CA PHE A 68 2.64 -4.26 14.34
C PHE A 68 3.15 -4.76 12.99
N ASN A 69 4.26 -4.16 12.57
CA ASN A 69 5.03 -4.57 11.40
C ASN A 69 6.50 -4.63 11.81
N ASN A 70 7.14 -5.78 11.59
CA ASN A 70 8.55 -6.00 11.94
C ASN A 70 9.45 -6.17 10.72
N ALA A 71 8.98 -5.85 9.50
CA ALA A 71 9.72 -6.04 8.25
C ALA A 71 11.11 -5.37 8.25
N TRP A 72 11.27 -4.26 8.98
CA TRP A 72 12.51 -3.48 9.05
C TRP A 72 13.15 -3.41 10.44
N PHE A 73 12.61 -4.15 11.41
CA PHE A 73 13.13 -4.13 12.78
C PHE A 73 14.47 -4.87 12.87
N LYS A 74 15.55 -4.17 13.25
CA LYS A 74 16.92 -4.72 13.30
C LYS A 74 17.28 -5.38 14.64
N GLY A 75 16.30 -5.61 15.53
CA GLY A 75 16.50 -6.26 16.82
C GLY A 75 16.81 -5.28 17.97
N ALA A 76 17.28 -5.83 19.09
CA ALA A 76 17.49 -5.08 20.32
C ALA A 76 18.38 -3.84 20.11
N GLY A 77 17.95 -2.70 20.66
CA GLY A 77 18.62 -1.40 20.50
C GLY A 77 18.18 -0.60 19.27
N SER A 78 17.39 -1.20 18.37
CA SER A 78 16.77 -0.46 17.25
C SER A 78 15.58 0.38 17.75
N PRO A 79 15.29 1.52 17.10
CA PRO A 79 14.12 2.32 17.43
C PRO A 79 12.82 1.57 17.13
N VAL A 80 11.76 1.95 17.85
CA VAL A 80 10.39 1.50 17.60
C VAL A 80 9.56 2.74 17.29
N PHE A 81 8.90 2.74 16.14
CA PHE A 81 7.91 3.77 15.82
C PHE A 81 6.57 3.38 16.45
N VAL A 82 5.98 4.31 17.19
CA VAL A 82 4.67 4.11 17.83
C VAL A 82 3.70 5.13 17.25
N TYR A 83 2.66 4.63 16.60
CA TYR A 83 1.54 5.44 16.15
C TYR A 83 0.45 5.46 17.20
N ILE A 84 0.21 6.63 17.78
CA ILE A 84 -0.92 6.85 18.69
C ILE A 84 -2.03 7.47 17.84
N ASN A 85 -3.05 6.66 17.53
CA ASN A 85 -4.19 7.14 16.79
C ASN A 85 -5.02 8.14 17.62
N GLY A 86 -5.84 8.93 16.93
CA GLY A 86 -6.86 9.77 17.56
C GLY A 86 -8.16 9.00 17.80
N GLU A 87 -9.29 9.63 17.47
CA GLU A 87 -10.65 9.15 17.76
C GLU A 87 -11.13 7.97 16.88
N ASN A 88 -10.31 7.53 15.93
CA ASN A 88 -10.69 6.49 14.98
C ASN A 88 -10.32 5.08 15.46
N VAL A 89 -11.00 4.09 14.88
CA VAL A 89 -10.64 2.68 15.02
C VAL A 89 -9.16 2.45 14.67
N ALA A 90 -8.46 1.65 15.47
CA ALA A 90 -7.11 1.18 15.15
C ALA A 90 -7.13 0.42 13.80
N ASP A 91 -6.51 1.03 12.79
CA ASP A 91 -6.47 0.55 11.41
C ASP A 91 -5.17 -0.24 11.16
N PRO A 92 -5.23 -1.50 10.70
CA PRO A 92 -4.03 -2.28 10.36
C PRO A 92 -3.13 -1.59 9.32
N ALA A 93 -3.69 -0.80 8.40
CA ALA A 93 -2.93 -0.10 7.37
C ALA A 93 -1.97 0.96 7.95
N SER A 94 -2.21 1.42 9.19
CA SER A 94 -1.32 2.37 9.86
C SER A 94 0.13 1.87 9.95
N THR A 95 0.35 0.56 10.07
CA THR A 95 1.69 -0.03 10.23
C THR A 95 2.36 -0.48 8.93
N THR A 96 1.68 -0.36 7.80
CA THR A 96 2.17 -0.87 6.51
C THR A 96 2.09 0.14 5.38
N SER A 97 1.13 1.07 5.39
CA SER A 97 0.93 1.99 4.27
C SER A 97 2.03 3.07 4.23
N PRO A 98 2.59 3.37 3.05
CA PRO A 98 3.56 4.46 2.89
C PRO A 98 2.97 5.84 3.12
N SER A 99 1.63 5.97 3.15
CA SER A 99 0.96 7.24 3.50
C SER A 99 1.22 7.68 4.95
N TYR A 100 1.62 6.75 5.82
CA TYR A 100 2.09 7.06 7.17
C TYR A 100 3.61 7.20 7.14
N PHE A 101 4.10 8.44 7.29
CA PHE A 101 5.52 8.78 7.15
C PHE A 101 6.47 7.94 8.02
N MET A 102 6.02 7.44 9.17
CA MET A 102 6.81 6.53 10.00
C MET A 102 7.20 5.22 9.29
N ASN A 103 6.40 4.74 8.33
CA ASN A 103 6.69 3.53 7.57
C ASN A 103 7.72 3.79 6.46
N GLU A 104 7.85 5.04 6.01
CA GLU A 104 8.95 5.47 5.15
C GLU A 104 10.26 5.54 5.94
N LEU A 105 10.22 6.10 7.15
CA LEU A 105 11.39 6.21 8.04
C LEU A 105 11.93 4.86 8.53
N ALA A 106 11.12 3.80 8.49
CA ALA A 106 11.52 2.47 8.94
C ALA A 106 12.37 1.71 7.91
N GLN A 107 12.27 2.06 6.62
CA GLN A 107 12.96 1.41 5.49
C GLN A 107 14.45 1.78 5.43
#